data_AF-A0A660V9Y8-F1
#
_entry.id   AF-A0A660V9Y8-F1
#
_cell.length_a   1.000
_cell.length_b   1.000
_cell.length_c   1.000
_cell.angle_alpha   90.00
_cell.angle_beta   90.00
_cell.angle_gamma   90.00
#
_symmetry.space_group_name_H-M   'P 1'
#
loop_
_entity.id
_entity.type
_entity.pdbx_description
1 polymer ?
#
loop_
_entity_poly.entity_id
_entity_poly.type
_entity_poly.pdbx_seq_one_letter_code
_entity_poly.pdbx_strand_id
1 'polypeptide(L)'
;MLIPDKSKTQRRQFFRRRPHRLRTVAMLPSMITLINGICGFIAIGLAAKGPDYYGLAATMIFYAMIADTLDGRVARISKTTSSFGGQLDSMCDEISFGAAPAFLMLNLLLYHHRQLVGSAEMVLGDFFERFIWVAAIVFLSCATIRLARFNVENEEDEA
;
A
#
# COMPACT_ATOMS: atom_id res chain seq x y z
N MET A 1 -8.94 77.14 -12.67
CA MET A 1 -8.60 76.28 -11.52
C MET A 1 -8.09 74.96 -12.09
N LEU A 2 -6.76 74.82 -12.19
CA LEU A 2 -6.02 73.64 -12.67
C LEU A 2 -5.49 72.90 -11.44
N ILE A 3 -5.87 71.63 -11.24
CA ILE A 3 -5.22 70.67 -10.30
C ILE A 3 -5.40 69.25 -10.90
N PRO A 4 -4.39 68.35 -10.86
CA PRO A 4 -3.79 67.80 -12.08
C PRO A 4 -3.92 66.28 -12.31
N ASP A 5 -3.48 65.90 -13.51
CA ASP A 5 -3.16 64.56 -14.03
C ASP A 5 -2.15 63.79 -13.16
N LYS A 6 -2.40 62.48 -12.99
CA LYS A 6 -1.45 61.48 -12.47
C LYS A 6 -1.34 60.30 -13.43
N SER A 7 -0.91 60.56 -14.66
CA SER A 7 -0.14 59.59 -15.42
C SER A 7 1.12 59.23 -14.62
N LYS A 8 1.43 57.92 -14.59
CA LYS A 8 2.69 57.29 -14.15
C LYS A 8 2.82 56.97 -12.65
N THR A 9 2.35 55.80 -12.27
CA THR A 9 3.22 54.84 -11.55
C THR A 9 2.98 53.44 -12.09
N GLN A 10 3.74 53.12 -13.14
CA GLN A 10 4.14 51.75 -13.43
C GLN A 10 4.58 51.08 -12.12
N ARG A 11 4.11 49.85 -11.87
CA ARG A 11 5.00 48.76 -11.46
C ARG A 11 4.22 47.45 -11.39
N ARG A 12 4.41 46.65 -12.44
CA ARG A 12 4.70 45.23 -12.29
C ARG A 12 3.68 44.45 -11.44
N GLN A 13 2.57 44.04 -12.06
CA GLN A 13 2.09 42.66 -11.82
C GLN A 13 3.07 41.69 -12.50
N PHE A 14 4.33 41.77 -12.08
CA PHE A 14 5.32 40.74 -12.30
C PHE A 14 4.77 39.52 -11.61
N PHE A 15 4.43 38.50 -12.40
CA PHE A 15 4.49 37.11 -12.02
C PHE A 15 4.33 36.89 -10.50
N ARG A 16 3.09 36.66 -10.05
CA ARG A 16 2.89 35.69 -8.98
C ARG A 16 3.43 34.37 -9.51
N ARG A 17 4.76 34.23 -9.52
CA ARG A 17 5.42 32.94 -9.49
C ARG A 17 4.85 32.31 -8.24
N ARG A 18 3.89 31.40 -8.42
CA ARG A 18 3.57 30.43 -7.38
C ARG A 18 4.94 29.95 -6.90
N PRO A 19 5.31 30.13 -5.62
CA PRO A 19 6.59 29.64 -5.16
C PRO A 19 6.61 28.17 -5.55
N HIS A 20 7.60 27.82 -6.35
CA HIS A 20 7.87 26.46 -6.80
C HIS A 20 8.43 25.70 -5.58
N ARG A 21 7.65 25.67 -4.49
CA ARG A 21 7.98 25.01 -3.23
C ARG A 21 7.83 23.52 -3.48
N LEU A 22 8.95 22.98 -3.95
CA LEU A 22 9.44 21.64 -3.69
C LEU A 22 8.48 20.51 -4.09
N ARG A 23 8.46 20.27 -5.40
CA ARG A 23 8.07 18.99 -6.03
C ARG A 23 8.78 17.78 -5.39
N THR A 24 9.86 18.01 -4.66
CA THR A 24 10.65 17.01 -3.91
C THR A 24 9.94 16.50 -2.65
N VAL A 25 9.09 17.29 -1.99
CA VAL A 25 8.43 16.85 -0.73
C VAL A 25 7.28 15.88 -1.03
N ALA A 26 6.61 16.04 -2.17
CA ALA A 26 5.57 15.11 -2.63
C ALA A 26 6.13 13.74 -3.10
N MET A 27 7.43 13.64 -3.37
CA MET A 27 8.06 12.36 -3.76
C MET A 27 8.46 11.51 -2.56
N LEU A 28 8.73 12.12 -1.41
CA LEU A 28 9.20 11.40 -0.22
C LEU A 28 8.21 10.34 0.26
N PRO A 29 6.90 10.64 0.37
CA PRO A 29 5.89 9.66 0.75
C PRO A 29 5.87 8.48 -0.22
N SER A 30 5.69 8.76 -1.52
CA SER A 30 5.62 7.74 -2.57
C SER A 30 6.83 6.79 -2.63
N MET A 31 8.02 7.21 -2.20
CA MET A 31 9.18 6.31 -2.10
C MET A 31 9.07 5.36 -0.92
N ILE A 32 8.54 5.80 0.22
CA ILE A 32 8.28 4.94 1.39
C ILE A 32 7.16 3.95 1.08
N THR A 33 6.09 4.40 0.41
CA THR A 33 5.04 3.53 -0.11
C THR A 33 5.59 2.40 -0.97
N LEU A 34 6.50 2.75 -1.89
CA LEU A 34 7.10 1.78 -2.79
C LEU A 34 7.94 0.75 -2.03
N ILE A 35 8.65 1.18 -0.98
CA ILE A 35 9.40 0.28 -0.09
C ILE A 35 8.44 -0.68 0.63
N ASN A 36 7.29 -0.20 1.12
CA ASN A 36 6.24 -1.05 1.69
C ASN A 36 5.82 -2.14 0.68
N GLY A 37 5.42 -1.76 -0.53
CA GLY A 37 5.02 -2.71 -1.57
C GLY A 37 6.14 -3.70 -1.98
N ILE A 38 7.39 -3.23 -2.05
CA ILE A 38 8.56 -4.09 -2.34
C ILE A 38 8.75 -5.12 -1.21
N CYS A 39 8.63 -4.71 0.06
CA CYS A 39 8.71 -5.63 1.19
C CYS A 39 7.59 -6.69 1.14
N GLY A 40 6.36 -6.29 0.82
CA GLY A 40 5.24 -7.21 0.61
C GLY A 40 5.50 -8.21 -0.51
N PHE A 41 6.01 -7.75 -1.66
CA PHE A 41 6.36 -8.62 -2.78
C PHE A 41 7.50 -9.59 -2.45
N ILE A 42 8.54 -9.13 -1.75
CA ILE A 42 9.62 -10.00 -1.27
C ILE A 42 9.07 -11.06 -0.31
N ALA A 43 8.12 -10.71 0.56
CA ALA A 43 7.48 -11.66 1.46
C ALA A 43 6.75 -12.78 0.69
N ILE A 44 6.03 -12.44 -0.38
CA ILE A 44 5.38 -13.42 -1.27
C ILE A 44 6.44 -14.34 -1.90
N GLY A 45 7.52 -13.78 -2.43
CA GLY A 45 8.61 -14.54 -3.02
C GLY A 45 9.29 -15.48 -2.03
N LEU A 46 9.46 -15.05 -0.77
CA LEU A 46 9.99 -15.88 0.31
C LEU A 46 9.02 -16.99 0.72
N ALA A 47 7.72 -16.68 0.82
CA ALA A 47 6.69 -17.68 1.08
C ALA A 47 6.62 -18.76 -0.02
N ALA A 48 6.93 -18.40 -1.28
CA ALA A 48 6.99 -19.37 -2.37
C ALA A 48 8.20 -20.32 -2.29
N LYS A 49 9.29 -19.91 -1.63
CA LYS A 49 10.52 -20.73 -1.53
C LYS A 49 10.37 -21.93 -0.59
N GLY A 50 9.43 -21.88 0.35
CA GLY A 50 9.12 -22.99 1.23
C GLY A 50 9.30 -22.68 2.72
N PRO A 51 9.18 -23.71 3.58
CA PRO A 51 8.93 -23.58 5.01
C PRO A 51 10.03 -22.88 5.78
N ASP A 52 11.30 -23.06 5.39
CA ASP A 52 12.45 -22.43 6.03
C ASP A 52 12.41 -20.89 5.94
N TYR A 53 11.68 -20.36 4.95
CA TYR A 53 11.57 -18.93 4.68
C TYR A 53 10.28 -18.31 5.20
N TYR A 54 9.32 -19.08 5.74
CA TYR A 54 8.05 -18.55 6.24
C TYR A 54 8.23 -17.54 7.38
N GLY A 55 9.19 -17.78 8.27
CA GLY A 55 9.53 -16.83 9.33
C GLY A 55 10.07 -15.50 8.78
N LEU A 56 10.91 -15.56 7.75
CA LEU A 56 11.44 -14.37 7.09
C LEU A 56 10.35 -13.64 6.30
N ALA A 57 9.45 -14.36 5.64
CA ALA A 57 8.29 -13.78 4.95
C ALA A 57 7.38 -13.01 5.92
N ALA A 58 7.06 -13.59 7.08
CA ALA A 58 6.28 -12.92 8.14
C ALA A 58 6.99 -11.67 8.65
N THR A 59 8.31 -11.73 8.82
CA THR A 59 9.13 -10.59 9.24
C THR A 59 9.11 -9.47 8.19
N MET A 60 9.15 -9.80 6.90
CA MET A 60 9.04 -8.81 5.82
C MET A 60 7.67 -8.13 5.78
N ILE A 61 6.57 -8.87 6.01
CA ILE A 61 5.22 -8.29 6.16
C ILE A 61 5.20 -7.30 7.35
N PHE A 62 5.86 -7.65 8.46
CA PHE A 62 5.96 -6.75 9.60
C PHE A 62 6.76 -5.48 9.28
N TYR A 63 7.87 -5.57 8.54
CA TYR A 63 8.58 -4.39 8.07
C TYR A 63 7.75 -3.54 7.11
N ALA A 64 6.99 -4.17 6.22
CA ALA A 64 6.05 -3.50 5.33
C ALA A 64 5.02 -2.68 6.14
N MET A 65 4.49 -3.24 7.23
CA MET A 65 3.57 -2.56 8.15
C MET A 65 4.17 -1.32 8.81
N ILE A 66 5.44 -1.41 9.23
CA ILE A 66 6.15 -0.28 9.81
C ILE A 66 6.34 0.83 8.76
N ALA A 67 6.74 0.45 7.54
CA ALA A 67 6.96 1.39 6.44
C ALA A 67 5.66 2.13 6.05
N ASP A 68 4.54 1.40 5.96
CA ASP A 68 3.21 1.96 5.73
C ASP A 68 2.82 3.01 6.78
N THR A 69 2.94 2.65 8.07
CA THR A 69 2.60 3.55 9.18
C THR A 69 3.47 4.82 9.20
N LEU A 70 4.73 4.70 8.76
CA LEU A 70 5.65 5.82 8.60
C LEU A 70 5.24 6.73 7.45
N ASP A 71 4.85 6.15 6.31
CA ASP A 71 4.43 6.90 5.14
C ASP A 71 3.17 7.73 5.39
N GLY A 72 2.13 7.12 5.95
CA GLY A 72 0.89 7.81 6.33
C GLY A 72 1.11 8.94 7.36
N ARG A 73 2.23 8.94 8.10
CA ARG A 73 2.64 10.06 8.98
C ARG A 73 3.42 11.13 8.22
N VAL A 74 4.34 10.74 7.33
CA VAL A 74 5.15 11.66 6.51
C VAL A 74 4.28 12.40 5.48
N ALA A 75 3.29 11.72 4.91
CA ALA A 75 2.27 12.27 4.01
C ALA A 75 1.47 13.41 4.69
N ARG A 76 0.99 13.19 5.92
CA ARG A 76 0.26 14.20 6.72
C ARG A 76 1.11 15.43 7.06
N ILE A 77 2.40 15.23 7.35
CA ILE A 77 3.32 16.33 7.67
C ILE A 77 3.68 17.14 6.41
N SER A 78 3.71 16.48 5.23
CA SER A 78 4.13 17.09 3.98
C SER A 78 3.11 18.04 3.35
N LYS A 79 1.84 18.04 3.79
CA LYS A 79 0.74 18.94 3.32
C LYS A 79 0.56 19.02 1.78
N THR A 80 1.16 18.10 1.05
CA THR A 80 1.13 17.98 -0.41
C THR A 80 1.09 16.50 -0.76
N THR A 81 0.03 15.82 -0.37
CA THR A 81 -0.30 14.50 -0.91
C THR A 81 -0.81 14.70 -2.34
N SER A 82 -0.14 14.09 -3.30
CA SER A 82 -0.62 14.03 -4.68
C SER A 82 -1.67 12.92 -4.76
N SER A 83 -2.76 13.09 -5.51
CA SER A 83 -3.78 12.03 -5.68
C SER A 83 -3.17 10.71 -6.16
N PHE A 84 -2.14 10.79 -7.01
CA PHE A 84 -1.33 9.64 -7.44
C PHE A 84 -0.66 8.89 -6.26
N GLY A 85 -0.18 9.61 -5.24
CA GLY A 85 0.46 9.01 -4.08
C GLY A 85 -0.53 8.23 -3.21
N GLY A 86 -1.74 8.76 -3.02
CA GLY A 86 -2.80 8.05 -2.29
C GLY A 86 -3.29 6.78 -3.01
N GLN A 87 -3.36 6.82 -4.34
CA GLN A 87 -3.66 5.62 -5.13
C GLN A 87 -2.53 4.59 -5.05
N LEU A 88 -1.26 5.04 -5.10
CA LEU A 88 -0.10 4.16 -4.94
C LEU A 88 -0.05 3.50 -3.56
N ASP A 89 -0.43 4.24 -2.51
CA ASP A 89 -0.55 3.78 -1.12
C ASP A 89 -1.51 2.61 -1.03
N SER A 90 -2.73 2.80 -1.56
CA SER A 90 -3.72 1.74 -1.63
C SER A 90 -3.22 0.50 -2.39
N MET A 91 -2.53 0.65 -3.52
CA MET A 91 -2.01 -0.53 -4.24
C MET A 91 -0.93 -1.28 -3.46
N CYS A 92 -0.05 -0.55 -2.78
CA CYS A 92 1.04 -1.15 -2.00
C CYS A 92 0.51 -1.81 -0.73
N ASP A 93 -0.48 -1.22 -0.07
CA ASP A 93 -1.16 -1.80 1.09
C ASP A 93 -1.93 -3.07 0.74
N GLU A 94 -2.57 -3.12 -0.42
CA GLU A 94 -3.22 -4.34 -0.89
C GLU A 94 -2.21 -5.49 -1.06
N ILE A 95 -1.00 -5.21 -1.58
CA ILE A 95 0.05 -6.20 -1.72
C ILE A 95 0.58 -6.66 -0.35
N SER A 96 0.93 -5.71 0.52
CA SER A 96 1.60 -6.00 1.78
C SER A 96 0.68 -6.58 2.85
N PHE A 97 -0.60 -6.19 2.89
CA PHE A 97 -1.56 -6.64 3.91
C PHE A 97 -2.64 -7.58 3.39
N GLY A 98 -2.92 -7.55 2.09
CA GLY A 98 -3.87 -8.47 1.45
C GLY A 98 -3.14 -9.69 0.89
N ALA A 99 -2.38 -9.48 -0.18
CA ALA A 99 -1.79 -10.57 -0.96
C ALA A 99 -0.70 -11.34 -0.20
N ALA A 100 0.24 -10.64 0.45
CA ALA A 100 1.36 -11.28 1.12
C ALA A 100 0.95 -12.19 2.29
N PRO A 101 0.07 -11.75 3.22
CA PRO A 101 -0.40 -12.62 4.30
C PRO A 101 -1.30 -13.75 3.78
N ALA A 102 -2.16 -13.49 2.79
CA ALA A 102 -3.02 -14.52 2.20
C ALA A 102 -2.17 -15.65 1.58
N PHE A 103 -1.14 -15.28 0.83
CA PHE A 103 -0.26 -16.23 0.18
C PHE A 103 0.63 -16.99 1.18
N LEU A 104 1.13 -16.31 2.21
CA LEU A 104 1.88 -16.96 3.30
C LEU A 104 1.00 -17.97 4.05
N MET A 105 -0.22 -17.59 4.42
CA MET A 105 -1.18 -18.47 5.08
C MET A 105 -1.50 -19.70 4.23
N LEU A 106 -1.77 -19.49 2.93
CA LEU A 106 -2.03 -20.57 1.97
C LEU A 106 -0.88 -21.58 1.94
N ASN A 107 0.36 -21.12 1.74
CA ASN A 107 1.53 -22.01 1.68
C ASN A 107 1.78 -22.72 3.00
N LEU A 108 1.66 -22.00 4.13
CA LEU A 108 1.86 -22.56 5.46
C LEU A 108 0.85 -23.67 5.78
N LEU A 109 -0.43 -23.44 5.50
CA LEU A 109 -1.50 -24.41 5.77
C LEU A 109 -1.41 -25.63 4.87
N LEU A 110 -1.12 -25.44 3.58
CA LEU A 110 -0.92 -26.55 2.64
C LEU A 110 0.31 -27.40 3.02
N TYR A 111 1.40 -26.75 3.42
CA TYR A 111 2.59 -27.46 3.90
C TYR A 111 2.31 -28.28 5.16
N HIS A 112 1.65 -27.67 6.15
CA HIS A 112 1.32 -28.34 7.40
C HIS A 112 0.34 -29.51 7.20
N HIS A 113 -0.67 -29.31 6.36
CA HIS A 113 -1.64 -30.35 5.99
C HIS A 113 -0.96 -31.53 5.30
N ARG A 114 -0.07 -31.27 4.32
CA ARG A 114 0.70 -32.32 3.63
C ARG A 114 1.59 -33.12 4.59
N GLN A 115 2.13 -32.48 5.62
CA GLN A 115 2.96 -33.13 6.62
C GLN A 115 2.15 -34.01 7.58
N LEU A 116 0.92 -33.61 7.92
CA LEU A 116 0.02 -34.33 8.84
C LEU A 116 -0.68 -35.52 8.19
N VAL A 117 -1.20 -35.36 6.97
CA VAL A 117 -2.06 -36.37 6.33
C VAL A 117 -1.27 -37.52 5.71
N GLY A 118 0.01 -37.30 5.37
CA GLY A 118 0.82 -38.30 4.67
C GLY A 118 0.12 -38.84 3.41
N SER A 119 0.53 -40.01 2.93
CA SER A 119 -0.05 -40.63 1.72
C SER A 119 -1.41 -41.32 1.94
N ALA A 120 -1.98 -41.27 3.16
CA ALA A 120 -3.00 -42.23 3.58
C ALA A 120 -4.46 -41.79 3.31
N GLU A 121 -4.73 -40.51 3.06
CA GLU A 121 -6.10 -40.03 2.78
C GLU A 121 -6.13 -39.06 1.59
N MET A 122 -6.09 -39.63 0.38
CA MET A 122 -6.16 -38.86 -0.87
C MET A 122 -7.51 -38.16 -1.08
N VAL A 123 -8.60 -38.66 -0.49
CA VAL A 123 -9.96 -38.12 -0.69
C VAL A 123 -10.28 -37.00 0.30
N LEU A 124 -9.99 -37.18 1.59
CA LEU A 124 -10.28 -36.16 2.61
C LEU A 124 -9.37 -34.93 2.47
N GLY A 125 -8.12 -35.16 2.06
CA GLY A 125 -7.14 -34.09 1.84
C GLY A 125 -7.54 -33.11 0.74
N ASP A 126 -8.19 -33.57 -0.33
CA ASP A 126 -8.57 -32.73 -1.47
C ASP A 126 -9.65 -31.70 -1.07
N PHE A 127 -10.57 -32.05 -0.17
CA PHE A 127 -11.59 -31.12 0.34
C PHE A 127 -10.95 -30.02 1.20
N PHE A 128 -9.98 -30.37 2.05
CA PHE A 128 -9.30 -29.41 2.92
C PHE A 128 -8.44 -28.44 2.11
N GLU A 129 -7.70 -28.93 1.11
CA GLU A 129 -6.91 -28.08 0.21
C GLU A 129 -7.80 -27.07 -0.53
N ARG A 130 -8.93 -27.51 -1.09
CA ARG A 130 -9.93 -26.62 -1.72
C ARG A 130 -10.45 -25.58 -0.74
N PHE A 131 -10.73 -25.97 0.50
CA PHE A 131 -11.19 -25.04 1.53
C PHE A 131 -10.14 -23.98 1.86
N ILE A 132 -8.86 -24.34 1.97
CA ILE A 132 -7.78 -23.37 2.21
C ILE A 132 -7.69 -22.36 1.06
N TRP A 133 -7.77 -22.82 -0.19
CA TRP A 133 -7.76 -21.92 -1.36
C TRP A 133 -8.94 -20.94 -1.33
N VAL A 134 -10.16 -21.43 -1.05
CA VAL A 134 -11.34 -20.57 -0.93
C VAL A 134 -11.16 -19.56 0.21
N ALA A 135 -10.67 -20.01 1.37
CA ALA A 135 -10.42 -19.12 2.51
C ALA A 135 -9.39 -18.03 2.16
N ALA A 136 -8.32 -18.36 1.44
CA ALA A 136 -7.32 -17.39 1.00
C ALA A 136 -7.91 -16.35 0.02
N ILE A 137 -8.74 -16.78 -0.94
CA ILE A 137 -9.44 -15.89 -1.89
C ILE A 137 -10.40 -14.97 -1.15
N VAL A 138 -11.18 -15.50 -0.21
CA VAL A 138 -12.13 -14.72 0.59
C VAL A 138 -11.40 -13.70 1.44
N PHE A 139 -10.28 -14.09 2.08
CA PHE A 139 -9.45 -13.17 2.85
C PHE A 139 -8.91 -12.03 1.98
N LEU A 140 -8.34 -12.35 0.82
CA LEU A 140 -7.84 -11.35 -0.11
C LEU A 140 -8.96 -10.40 -0.56
N SER A 141 -10.10 -10.94 -0.96
CA SER A 141 -11.26 -10.16 -1.40
C SER A 141 -11.78 -9.23 -0.30
N CYS A 142 -11.83 -9.71 0.95
CA CYS A 142 -12.21 -8.92 2.10
C CYS A 142 -11.22 -7.77 2.34
N ALA A 143 -9.92 -8.04 2.24
CA ALA A 143 -8.87 -7.03 2.37
C ALA A 143 -9.00 -5.94 1.29
N THR A 144 -9.22 -6.33 0.03
CA THR A 144 -9.45 -5.40 -1.10
C THR A 144 -10.68 -4.53 -0.87
N ILE A 145 -11.82 -5.11 -0.47
CA ILE A 145 -13.05 -4.35 -0.22
C ILE A 145 -12.85 -3.36 0.93
N ARG A 146 -12.18 -3.78 2.01
CA ARG A 146 -11.87 -2.91 3.14
C ARG A 146 -11.08 -1.68 2.67
N LEU A 147 -10.05 -1.89 1.84
CA LEU A 147 -9.20 -0.81 1.35
C LEU A 147 -9.93 0.10 0.34
N ALA A 148 -10.74 -0.49 -0.55
CA ALA A 148 -11.57 0.27 -1.48
C ALA A 148 -12.54 1.20 -0.75
N ARG A 149 -13.15 0.75 0.35
CA ARG A 149 -14.01 1.61 1.19
C ARG A 149 -13.24 2.77 1.81
N PHE A 150 -12.05 2.52 2.35
CA PHE A 150 -11.20 3.58 2.89
C PHE A 150 -10.76 4.58 1.81
N ASN A 151 -10.45 4.11 0.60
CA ASN A 151 -10.07 4.99 -0.50
C ASN A 151 -11.23 5.90 -0.94
N VAL A 152 -12.46 5.40 -0.99
CA VAL A 152 -13.65 6.21 -1.34
C VAL A 152 -13.96 7.25 -0.28
N GLU A 153 -13.88 6.89 1.01
CA GLU A 153 -14.18 7.83 2.10
C GLU A 153 -13.16 8.99 2.17
N ASN A 154 -11.89 8.72 1.82
CA ASN A 154 -10.88 9.78 1.71
C ASN A 154 -11.10 10.72 0.51
N GLU A 155 -11.72 10.26 -0.60
CA GLU A 155 -12.03 11.13 -1.74
C GLU A 155 -13.17 12.12 -1.43
N GLU A 156 -14.13 11.75 -0.58
CA GLU A 156 -15.23 12.64 -0.15
C GLU A 156 -14.74 13.78 0.77
N ASP A 157 -13.71 13.54 1.59
CA ASP A 157 -13.11 14.55 2.48
C ASP A 157 -12.25 15.61 1.74
N GLU A 158 -11.80 15.31 0.51
CA GLU A 158 -10.98 16.20 -0.32
C GLU A 158 -11.79 17.03 -1.34
N ALA A 159 -13.06 16.69 -1.59
CA ALA A 159 -13.95 17.32 -2.58
C ALA A 159 -14.72 18.54 -2.03
#